data_AF-A0A1F6ZSU0-F1
#
_entry.id   AF-A0A1F6ZSU0-F1
#
_cell.length_a   1.000
_cell.length_b   1.000
_cell.length_c   1.000
_cell.angle_alpha   90.00
_cell.angle_beta   90.00
_cell.angle_gamma   90.00
#
_symmetry.space_group_name_H-M   'P 1'
#
loop_
_entity.id
_entity.type
_entity.pdbx_description
1 polymer ?
#
loop_
_entity_poly.entity_id
_entity_poly.type
_entity_poly.pdbx_seq_one_letter_code
_entity_poly.pdbx_strand_id
1 'polypeptide(L)'
;MLSSYDVSFLKSLVLTVIIETLVLILIVRKFYKISSKKIPTKYLIFAGIFCSFSTISYLWYFLPSLISDWTIYVIVGELLVFLIESVVLSFILKLSIKRSLLASFVCNFASFFIGLIISLV
;
A
#
# COMPACT_ATOMS: atom_id res chain seq x y z
N MET A 1 27.51 1.59 -5.02
CA MET A 1 27.16 0.17 -4.82
C MET A 1 25.94 0.16 -3.91
N LEU A 2 24.83 -0.50 -4.27
CA LEU A 2 23.64 -0.54 -3.40
C LEU A 2 23.98 -1.26 -2.10
N SER A 3 23.48 -0.77 -0.97
CA SER A 3 23.63 -1.46 0.31
C SER A 3 22.76 -2.73 0.34
N SER A 4 23.06 -3.66 1.27
CA SER A 4 22.21 -4.84 1.49
C SER A 4 20.79 -4.46 1.90
N TYR A 5 20.64 -3.36 2.66
CA TYR A 5 19.35 -2.80 3.03
C TYR A 5 18.56 -2.33 1.81
N ASP A 6 19.18 -1.59 0.89
CA ASP A 6 18.49 -1.06 -0.29
C ASP A 6 17.92 -2.19 -1.16
N VAL A 7 18.68 -3.28 -1.32
CA VAL A 7 18.23 -4.45 -2.08
C VAL A 7 17.05 -5.14 -1.41
N SER A 8 17.09 -5.31 -0.08
CA SER A 8 15.98 -5.88 0.68
C SER A 8 14.74 -5.00 0.64
N PHE A 9 14.91 -3.68 0.79
CA PHE A 9 13.83 -2.70 0.68
C PHE A 9 13.17 -2.76 -0.70
N LEU A 10 13.94 -2.75 -1.78
CA LEU A 10 13.38 -2.81 -3.15
C LEU A 10 12.62 -4.12 -3.40
N LYS A 11 13.13 -5.25 -2.90
CA LYS A 11 12.41 -6.53 -2.99
C LYS A 11 11.08 -6.48 -2.24
N SER A 12 11.09 -5.98 -1.00
CA SER A 12 9.88 -5.82 -0.20
C SER A 12 8.90 -4.84 -0.84
N LEU A 13 9.37 -3.73 -1.40
CA LEU A 13 8.54 -2.75 -2.09
C LEU A 13 7.84 -3.35 -3.31
N VAL A 14 8.57 -4.08 -4.16
CA VAL A 14 7.99 -4.77 -5.33
C VAL A 14 6.95 -5.79 -4.89
N LEU A 15 7.26 -6.57 -3.85
CA LEU A 15 6.33 -7.55 -3.29
C LEU A 15 5.05 -6.86 -2.78
N THR A 16 5.19 -5.77 -2.02
CA THR A 16 4.05 -5.02 -1.51
C THR A 16 3.20 -4.45 -2.65
N VAL A 17 3.81 -3.84 -3.65
CA VAL A 17 3.10 -3.31 -4.84
C VAL A 17 2.28 -4.41 -5.51
N ILE A 18 2.84 -5.61 -5.66
CA ILE A 18 2.13 -6.76 -6.25
C ILE A 18 0.93 -7.14 -5.38
N ILE A 19 1.14 -7.34 -4.08
CA ILE A 19 0.08 -7.75 -3.14
C ILE A 19 -1.03 -6.72 -3.11
N GLU A 20 -0.71 -5.45 -2.89
CA GLU A 20 -1.69 -4.38 -2.75
C GLU A 20 -2.46 -4.14 -4.04
N THR A 21 -1.78 -4.21 -5.19
CA THR A 21 -2.46 -4.12 -6.49
C THR A 21 -3.45 -5.26 -6.70
N LEU A 22 -3.07 -6.50 -6.35
CA LEU A 22 -3.95 -7.65 -6.45
C LEU A 22 -5.15 -7.54 -5.50
N VAL A 23 -4.90 -7.17 -4.24
CA VAL A 23 -5.93 -6.96 -3.22
C VAL A 23 -6.89 -5.85 -3.63
N LEU A 24 -6.38 -4.72 -4.13
CA LEU A 24 -7.20 -3.61 -4.63
C LEU A 24 -8.10 -4.05 -5.78
N ILE A 25 -7.57 -4.82 -6.74
CA ILE A 25 -8.36 -5.39 -7.84
C ILE A 25 -9.46 -6.30 -7.28
N LEU A 26 -9.12 -7.20 -6.35
CA LEU A 26 -10.09 -8.11 -5.74
C LEU A 26 -11.19 -7.36 -4.99
N ILE A 27 -10.84 -6.37 -4.17
CA ILE A 27 -11.80 -5.55 -3.42
C ILE A 27 -12.72 -4.81 -4.40
N VAL A 28 -12.17 -4.11 -5.39
CA VAL A 28 -13.01 -3.31 -6.30
C VAL A 28 -13.90 -4.20 -7.18
N ARG A 29 -13.38 -5.33 -7.67
CA ARG A 29 -14.12 -6.21 -8.60
C ARG A 29 -15.08 -7.16 -7.92
N LYS A 30 -14.69 -7.76 -6.80
CA LYS A 30 -15.45 -8.83 -6.14
C LYS A 30 -16.25 -8.29 -4.97
N PHE A 31 -15.66 -7.45 -4.13
CA PHE A 31 -16.31 -6.95 -2.93
C PHE A 31 -17.24 -5.76 -3.23
N TYR A 32 -16.73 -4.71 -3.89
CA TYR A 32 -17.54 -3.55 -4.31
C TYR A 32 -18.33 -3.78 -5.60
N LYS A 33 -18.04 -4.86 -6.33
CA LYS A 33 -18.73 -5.26 -7.57
C LYS A 33 -18.74 -4.16 -8.64
N ILE A 34 -17.67 -3.37 -8.72
CA ILE A 34 -17.56 -2.29 -9.71
C ILE A 34 -17.01 -2.84 -11.03
N SER A 35 -17.79 -2.68 -12.10
CA SER A 35 -17.45 -3.21 -13.42
C SER A 35 -16.24 -2.52 -14.05
N SER A 36 -15.55 -3.25 -14.95
CA SER A 36 -14.42 -2.73 -15.74
C SER A 36 -14.79 -1.57 -16.66
N LYS A 37 -16.09 -1.47 -17.03
CA LYS A 37 -16.62 -0.33 -17.78
C LYS A 37 -16.60 0.96 -16.96
N LYS A 38 -16.91 0.90 -15.65
CA LYS A 38 -16.93 2.08 -14.77
C LYS A 38 -15.53 2.49 -14.31
N ILE A 39 -14.74 1.51 -13.86
CA ILE A 39 -13.34 1.73 -13.48
C ILE A 39 -12.50 0.73 -14.28
N PRO A 40 -11.82 1.14 -15.36
CA PRO A 40 -10.92 0.26 -16.10
C PRO A 40 -9.79 -0.32 -15.24
N THR A 41 -9.40 -1.58 -15.49
CA THR A 41 -8.37 -2.28 -14.69
C THR A 41 -7.02 -1.57 -14.71
N LYS A 42 -6.68 -0.89 -15.82
CA LYS A 42 -5.47 -0.06 -15.90
C LYS A 42 -5.38 1.01 -14.80
N TYR A 43 -6.51 1.58 -14.38
CA TYR A 43 -6.53 2.56 -13.29
C TYR A 43 -6.34 1.89 -11.93
N LEU A 44 -6.80 0.65 -11.75
CA LEU A 44 -6.54 -0.11 -10.52
C LEU A 44 -5.06 -0.47 -10.40
N ILE A 45 -4.46 -0.93 -11.50
CA ILE A 45 -3.02 -1.23 -11.57
C ILE A 45 -2.21 0.04 -11.30
N PHE A 46 -2.53 1.14 -12.00
CA PHE A 46 -1.86 2.42 -11.78
C PHE A 46 -2.04 2.91 -10.34
N ALA A 47 -3.24 2.85 -9.78
CA ALA A 47 -3.52 3.31 -8.42
C ALA A 47 -2.75 2.49 -7.38
N GLY A 48 -2.71 1.16 -7.51
CA GLY A 48 -1.94 0.29 -6.62
C GLY A 48 -0.45 0.62 -6.66
N ILE A 49 0.15 0.61 -7.85
CA ILE A 49 1.56 0.96 -8.04
C ILE A 49 1.85 2.37 -7.49
N PHE A 50 1.08 3.37 -7.91
CA PHE A 50 1.32 4.76 -7.53
C PHE A 50 1.21 4.95 -6.02
N CYS A 51 0.16 4.42 -5.37
CA CYS A 51 0.01 4.53 -3.93
C CYS A 51 1.22 3.92 -3.21
N SER A 52 1.48 2.62 -3.40
CA SER A 52 2.53 1.91 -2.66
C SER A 52 3.91 2.52 -2.88
N PHE A 53 4.29 2.88 -4.12
CA PHE A 53 5.59 3.51 -4.39
C PHE A 53 5.71 4.89 -3.71
N SER A 54 4.63 5.66 -3.71
CA SER A 54 4.60 7.02 -3.16
C SER A 54 4.53 7.08 -1.65
N THR A 55 4.13 6.01 -0.96
CA THR A 55 3.91 6.01 0.50
C THR A 55 4.94 5.17 1.24
N ILE A 56 5.23 3.96 0.77
CA ILE A 56 6.13 3.00 1.43
C ILE A 56 7.57 3.49 1.44
N SER A 57 7.99 4.17 0.37
CA SER A 57 9.31 4.80 0.30
C SER A 57 9.51 5.82 1.43
N TYR A 58 8.49 6.61 1.76
CA TYR A 58 8.58 7.55 2.87
C TYR A 58 8.53 6.85 4.22
N LEU A 59 7.68 5.82 4.37
CA LEU A 59 7.57 5.08 5.64
C LEU A 59 8.89 4.42 6.02
N TRP A 60 9.52 3.67 5.11
CA TRP A 60 10.68 2.86 5.48
C TRP A 60 12.02 3.57 5.27
N TYR A 61 12.09 4.57 4.40
CA TYR A 61 13.36 5.26 4.12
C TYR A 61 13.47 6.62 4.81
N PHE A 62 12.38 7.40 4.82
CA PHE A 62 12.41 8.77 5.34
C PHE A 62 12.04 8.84 6.84
N LEU A 63 10.97 8.17 7.26
CA LEU A 63 10.45 8.27 8.62
C LEU A 63 11.42 7.81 9.73
N PRO A 64 12.25 6.76 9.55
CA PRO A 64 13.22 6.34 10.57
C PRO A 64 14.30 7.39 10.86
N SER A 65 14.50 8.36 9.95
CA SER A 65 15.41 9.49 10.20
C SER A 65 14.81 10.55 11.15
N LEU A 66 13.50 10.51 11.37
CA LEU A 66 12.76 11.45 12.22
C LEU A 66 12.37 10.85 13.57
N ILE A 67 12.05 9.56 13.60
CA ILE A 67 11.57 8.84 14.79
C ILE A 67 12.50 7.65 15.04
N SER A 68 13.25 7.70 16.14
CA SER A 68 14.22 6.66 16.51
C SER A 68 13.58 5.43 17.15
N ASP A 69 12.42 5.60 17.80
CA ASP A 69 11.72 4.49 18.45
C ASP A 69 11.02 3.61 17.41
N TRP A 70 11.37 2.31 17.41
CA TRP A 70 10.91 1.36 16.40
C TRP A 70 9.39 1.23 16.38
N THR A 71 8.79 1.07 17.57
CA THR A 71 7.37 0.82 17.70
C THR A 71 6.55 2.05 17.32
N ILE A 72 6.97 3.23 17.78
CA ILE A 72 6.29 4.49 17.47
C ILE A 72 6.37 4.76 15.96
N TYR A 73 7.53 4.61 15.32
CA TYR A 73 7.64 4.90 13.89
C TYR A 73 6.76 3.96 13.07
N VAL A 74 6.70 2.66 13.40
CA VAL A 74 5.89 1.70 12.63
C VAL A 74 4.42 2.05 12.76
N ILE A 75 3.93 2.27 13.98
CA ILE A 75 2.50 2.58 14.22
C ILE A 75 2.09 3.87 13.52
N VAL A 76 2.88 4.94 13.69
CA VAL A 76 2.59 6.25 13.08
C VAL A 76 2.72 6.16 11.56
N GLY A 77 3.75 5.49 11.06
CA GLY A 77 4.00 5.30 9.64
C GLY A 77 2.84 4.59 8.96
N GLU A 78 2.45 3.42 9.45
CA GLU A 78 1.37 2.63 8.83
C GLU A 78 0.04 3.38 8.87
N LEU A 79 -0.25 4.09 9.98
CA LEU A 79 -1.44 4.93 10.08
C LEU A 79 -1.44 6.06 9.04
N LEU A 80 -0.29 6.72 8.83
CA LEU A 80 -0.16 7.77 7.82
C LEU A 80 -0.30 7.21 6.41
N VAL A 81 0.32 6.07 6.11
CA VAL A 81 0.19 5.39 4.81
C VAL A 81 -1.27 5.07 4.54
N PHE A 82 -1.95 4.41 5.47
CA PHE A 82 -3.38 4.11 5.38
C PHE A 82 -4.23 5.36 5.07
N LEU A 83 -4.00 6.46 5.79
CA LEU A 83 -4.77 7.69 5.58
C LEU A 83 -4.46 8.34 4.23
N ILE A 84 -3.18 8.49 3.87
CA ILE A 84 -2.76 9.13 2.62
C ILE A 84 -3.25 8.32 1.42
N GLU A 85 -3.06 7.00 1.43
CA GLU A 85 -3.52 6.13 0.36
C GLU A 85 -5.03 6.15 0.21
N SER A 86 -5.79 6.21 1.31
CA SER A 86 -7.24 6.34 1.23
C SER A 86 -7.68 7.60 0.48
N VAL A 87 -6.96 8.71 0.67
CA VAL A 87 -7.22 9.98 -0.03
C VAL A 87 -6.84 9.84 -1.50
N VAL A 88 -5.63 9.35 -1.79
CA VAL A 88 -5.13 9.17 -3.17
C VAL A 88 -6.02 8.22 -3.97
N LEU A 89 -6.43 7.08 -3.39
CA LEU A 89 -7.37 6.15 -4.01
C LEU A 89 -8.73 6.79 -4.27
N SER A 90 -9.23 7.62 -3.35
CA SER A 90 -10.49 8.36 -3.55
C SER A 90 -10.39 9.28 -4.77
N PHE A 91 -9.27 9.99 -4.95
CA PHE A 91 -9.05 10.85 -6.11
C PHE A 91 -8.88 10.07 -7.41
N ILE A 92 -8.01 9.05 -7.45
CA ILE A 92 -7.68 8.32 -8.68
C ILE A 92 -8.88 7.49 -9.16
N LEU A 93 -9.52 6.75 -8.26
CA LEU A 93 -10.57 5.80 -8.60
C LEU A 93 -11.98 6.39 -8.48
N LYS A 94 -12.10 7.63 -8.00
CA LYS A 94 -13.38 8.31 -7.73
C LYS A 94 -14.30 7.48 -6.82
N LEU A 95 -13.70 6.77 -5.87
CA LEU A 95 -14.42 6.04 -4.83
C LEU A 95 -14.84 7.00 -3.72
N SER A 96 -15.96 6.70 -3.05
CA SER A 96 -16.31 7.42 -1.83
C SER A 96 -15.24 7.19 -0.76
N ILE A 97 -14.98 8.19 0.08
CA ILE A 97 -13.91 8.12 1.10
C ILE A 97 -14.02 6.88 1.99
N LYS A 98 -15.24 6.44 2.35
CA LYS A 98 -15.49 5.21 3.12
C LYS A 98 -14.97 3.96 2.41
N ARG A 99 -15.18 3.87 1.09
CA ARG A 99 -14.68 2.74 0.28
C ARG A 99 -13.17 2.83 0.10
N SER A 100 -12.62 4.02 -0.07
CA SER A 100 -11.17 4.18 -0.18
C SER A 100 -10.43 3.86 1.12
N LEU A 101 -10.98 4.26 2.27
CA LEU A 101 -10.47 3.88 3.59
C LEU A 101 -10.46 2.36 3.72
N LEU A 102 -11.59 1.69 3.51
CA LEU A 102 -11.63 0.24 3.63
C LEU A 102 -10.68 -0.46 2.64
N ALA A 103 -10.58 0.03 1.40
CA ALA A 103 -9.66 -0.52 0.42
C ALA A 103 -8.19 -0.37 0.84
N SER A 104 -7.77 0.83 1.27
CA SER A 104 -6.39 1.07 1.75
C SER A 104 -6.08 0.24 2.99
N PHE A 105 -6.99 0.19 3.97
CA PHE A 105 -6.81 -0.62 5.17
C PHE A 105 -6.54 -2.10 4.82
N VAL A 106 -7.35 -2.68 3.94
CA VAL A 106 -7.20 -4.10 3.58
C VAL A 106 -5.94 -4.33 2.73
N CYS A 107 -5.56 -3.39 1.86
CA CYS A 107 -4.31 -3.48 1.10
C CYS A 107 -3.10 -3.49 2.04
N ASN A 108 -2.98 -2.46 2.87
CA ASN A 108 -1.88 -2.29 3.81
C ASN A 108 -1.83 -3.42 4.85
N PHE A 109 -2.98 -3.86 5.37
CA PHE A 109 -3.05 -5.00 6.28
C PHE A 109 -2.60 -6.30 5.62
N ALA A 110 -3.02 -6.55 4.37
CA ALA A 110 -2.61 -7.75 3.64
C ALA A 110 -1.12 -7.77 3.31
N SER A 111 -0.55 -6.64 2.86
CA SER A 111 0.87 -6.55 2.56
C SER A 111 1.74 -6.67 3.81
N PHE A 112 1.35 -6.01 4.89
CA PHE A 112 2.04 -6.12 6.19
C PHE A 112 2.02 -7.57 6.69
N PHE A 113 0.85 -8.23 6.71
CA PHE A 113 0.73 -9.59 7.23
C PHE A 113 1.47 -10.62 6.37
N ILE A 114 1.42 -10.51 5.04
CA ILE A 114 2.18 -11.39 4.15
C ILE A 114 3.69 -11.13 4.30
N GLY A 115 4.10 -9.87 4.43
CA GLY A 115 5.49 -9.50 4.71
C GLY A 115 6.00 -10.13 6.02
N LEU A 116 5.18 -10.09 7.08
CA LEU A 116 5.49 -10.75 8.36
C LEU A 116 5.66 -12.26 8.18
N ILE A 117 4.75 -12.94 7.49
CA ILE A 117 4.86 -14.39 7.25
C ILE A 117 6.17 -14.72 6.54
N ILE A 118 6.51 -13.97 5.49
CA ILE A 118 7.74 -14.20 4.73
C ILE A 118 8.99 -13.93 5.59
N SER A 119 8.93 -12.96 6.50
CA SER A 119 10.06 -12.66 7.40
C SER A 119 10.30 -13.73 8.49
N LEU A 120 9.29 -14.55 8.77
CA LEU A 120 9.36 -15.62 9.78
C LEU A 120 9.87 -16.96 9.22
N VAL A 121 9.95 -17.09 7.89
CA VAL A 121 10.40 -18.29 7.17
C VAL A 121 11.83 -18.10 6.69
#